data_AF-A0A3S4URX4-F1
#
_entry.id   AF-A0A3S4URX4-F1
#
_cell.length_a   1.000
_cell.length_b   1.000
_cell.length_c   1.000
_cell.angle_alpha   90.00
_cell.angle_beta   90.00
_cell.angle_gamma   90.00
#
_symmetry.space_group_name_H-M   'P 1'
#
loop_
_entity.id
_entity.type
_entity.pdbx_description
1 polymer ?
#
loop_
_entity_poly.entity_id
_entity_poly.type
_entity_poly.pdbx_seq_one_letter_code
_entity_poly.pdbx_strand_id
1 'polypeptide(L)'
;MQVGRRGGRWQLCENDAMTWADPGAWYIGAAYLVALVALGVLVWSATRQWRSRRVSWRLDGRSWLVDGRSRPVPDDRGRTTSSGMARRAELSLTNTGTGTAFGLETIRCVGDGSAPQRFAEVPVLRPGESVRIVMDLADERAWQRCWIRPRCRPSHRRFDSSRRRFARIRVARALARTSQRVPAGTL
;
A
#
# COMPACT_ATOMS: atom_id res chain seq x y z
N MET A 1 -23.79 -33.13 52.45
CA MET A 1 -24.58 -33.16 53.71
C MET A 1 -23.85 -34.03 54.70
N GLN A 2 -23.32 -33.47 55.77
CA GLN A 2 -22.72 -34.26 56.85
C GLN A 2 -23.52 -34.01 58.13
N VAL A 3 -23.85 -35.09 58.82
CA VAL A 3 -24.60 -35.07 60.06
C VAL A 3 -23.64 -35.45 61.19
N GLY A 4 -23.41 -34.52 62.12
CA GLY A 4 -22.52 -34.71 63.26
C GLY A 4 -23.26 -34.58 64.58
N ARG A 5 -22.95 -35.46 65.55
CA ARG A 5 -23.65 -35.56 66.84
C ARG A 5 -22.81 -34.90 67.93
N ARG A 6 -23.30 -33.80 68.53
CA ARG A 6 -22.74 -33.21 69.76
C ARG A 6 -23.86 -33.06 70.80
N GLY A 7 -23.67 -33.64 72.00
CA GLY A 7 -24.59 -33.43 73.12
C GLY A 7 -26.01 -34.00 72.96
N GLY A 8 -26.20 -35.06 72.18
CA GLY A 8 -27.46 -35.82 72.16
C GLY A 8 -28.62 -35.23 71.36
N ARG A 9 -28.48 -34.04 70.75
CA ARG A 9 -29.51 -33.44 69.88
C ARG A 9 -28.96 -33.30 68.44
N TRP A 10 -29.71 -33.80 67.46
CA TRP A 10 -29.38 -33.61 66.05
C TRP A 10 -29.68 -32.16 65.68
N GLN A 11 -28.66 -31.39 65.32
CA GLN A 11 -28.82 -30.06 64.73
C GLN A 11 -28.39 -30.13 63.27
N LEU A 12 -29.24 -29.59 62.39
CA LEU A 12 -28.87 -29.30 61.01
C LEU A 12 -27.81 -28.19 61.07
N CYS A 13 -26.56 -28.53 60.74
CA CYS A 13 -25.58 -27.52 60.38
C CYS A 13 -26.03 -26.94 59.03
N GLU A 14 -26.60 -25.74 59.07
CA GLU A 14 -26.82 -24.94 57.88
C GLU A 14 -25.44 -24.71 57.25
N ASN A 15 -25.25 -25.22 56.02
CA ASN A 15 -24.04 -24.90 55.28
C ASN A 15 -24.06 -23.40 55.07
N ASP A 16 -23.05 -22.70 55.59
CA ASP A 16 -22.77 -21.32 55.20
C ASP A 16 -22.63 -21.30 53.68
N ALA A 17 -23.72 -20.93 53.01
CA ALA A 17 -23.72 -20.67 51.59
C ALA A 17 -22.70 -19.54 51.40
N MET A 18 -21.65 -19.81 50.62
CA MET A 18 -20.63 -18.84 50.29
C MET A 18 -21.33 -17.62 49.65
N THR A 19 -21.55 -16.59 50.46
CA THR A 19 -22.23 -15.38 50.03
C THR A 19 -21.23 -14.64 49.15
N TRP A 20 -21.46 -14.65 47.84
CA TRP A 20 -20.70 -13.85 46.86
C TRP A 20 -20.93 -12.33 47.03
N ALA A 21 -21.35 -11.90 48.21
CA ALA A 21 -21.81 -10.56 48.52
C ALA A 21 -21.01 -9.97 49.68
N ASP A 22 -19.68 -10.08 49.63
CA ASP A 22 -18.84 -9.16 50.38
C ASP A 22 -19.00 -7.76 49.76
N PRO A 23 -19.47 -6.74 50.51
CA PRO A 23 -19.63 -5.37 50.02
C PRO A 23 -18.31 -4.71 49.60
N GLY A 24 -17.18 -5.40 49.78
CA GLY A 24 -15.87 -4.99 49.30
C GLY A 24 -15.60 -5.36 47.85
N ALA A 25 -16.09 -6.47 47.31
CA ALA A 25 -15.54 -7.09 46.08
C ALA A 25 -15.79 -6.31 44.75
N TRP A 26 -16.51 -5.19 44.78
CA TRP A 26 -16.77 -4.34 43.61
C TRP A 26 -15.48 -3.80 42.96
N TYR A 27 -14.40 -3.63 43.73
CA TYR A 27 -13.10 -3.19 43.19
C TYR A 27 -12.52 -4.20 42.20
N ILE A 28 -12.83 -5.50 42.35
CA ILE A 28 -12.39 -6.54 41.40
C ILE A 28 -13.11 -6.34 40.07
N GLY A 29 -14.43 -6.14 40.10
CA GLY A 29 -15.23 -5.87 38.90
C GLY A 29 -14.80 -4.56 38.21
N ALA A 30 -14.57 -3.51 38.99
CA ALA A 30 -14.08 -2.22 38.48
C ALA A 30 -12.69 -2.36 37.85
N ALA A 31 -11.77 -3.10 38.47
CA ALA A 31 -10.43 -3.34 37.94
C ALA A 31 -10.46 -4.10 36.60
N TYR A 32 -11.31 -5.13 36.47
CA TYR A 32 -11.49 -5.85 35.21
C TYR A 32 -12.06 -4.95 34.11
N LEU A 33 -13.01 -4.08 34.44
CA LEU A 33 -13.61 -3.16 33.49
C LEU A 33 -12.57 -2.15 32.98
N VAL A 34 -11.76 -1.59 33.87
CA VAL A 34 -10.63 -0.71 33.51
C VAL A 34 -9.61 -1.45 32.63
N ALA A 35 -9.26 -2.69 32.96
CA ALA A 35 -8.32 -3.50 32.18
C ALA A 35 -8.86 -3.77 30.77
N LEU A 36 -10.15 -4.09 30.62
CA LEU A 36 -10.78 -4.32 29.31
C LEU A 36 -10.82 -3.05 28.46
N VAL A 37 -11.14 -1.90 29.05
CA VAL A 37 -11.12 -0.60 28.35
C VAL A 37 -9.70 -0.26 27.90
N ALA A 38 -8.70 -0.42 28.78
CA ALA A 38 -7.31 -0.18 28.45
C ALA A 38 -6.83 -1.09 27.30
N LEU A 39 -7.19 -2.38 27.34
CA LEU A 39 -6.86 -3.33 26.28
C LEU A 39 -7.56 -2.97 24.95
N GLY A 40 -8.82 -2.55 24.98
CA GLY A 40 -9.53 -2.05 23.81
C GLY A 40 -8.85 -0.85 23.16
N VAL A 41 -8.41 0.13 23.97
CA VAL A 41 -7.66 1.30 23.49
C VAL A 41 -6.31 0.92 22.91
N LEU A 42 -5.59 -0.03 23.52
CA LEU A 42 -4.31 -0.53 23.01
C LEU A 42 -4.49 -1.26 21.67
N VAL A 43 -5.51 -2.12 21.55
CA VAL A 43 -5.81 -2.82 20.29
C VAL A 43 -6.22 -1.83 19.20
N TRP A 44 -7.07 -0.84 19.54
CA TRP A 44 -7.50 0.18 18.59
C TRP A 44 -6.34 1.08 18.13
N SER A 45 -5.49 1.53 19.06
CA SER A 45 -4.32 2.34 18.72
C SER A 45 -3.31 1.55 17.89
N ALA A 46 -3.03 0.30 18.24
CA ALA A 46 -2.14 -0.57 17.47
C ALA A 46 -2.68 -0.84 16.06
N THR A 47 -3.97 -1.12 15.91
CA THR A 47 -4.60 -1.32 14.60
C THR A 47 -4.64 -0.04 13.77
N ARG A 48 -4.92 1.12 14.39
CA ARG A 48 -4.86 2.43 13.74
C ARG A 48 -3.45 2.78 13.29
N GLN A 49 -2.45 2.52 14.13
CA GLN A 49 -1.03 2.74 13.83
C GLN A 49 -0.53 1.79 12.72
N TRP A 50 -1.01 0.54 12.72
CA TRP A 50 -0.70 -0.41 11.66
C TRP A 50 -1.35 -0.01 10.33
N ARG A 51 -2.57 0.54 10.38
CA ARG A 51 -3.25 1.11 9.21
C ARG A 51 -2.60 2.40 8.71
N SER A 52 -1.99 3.20 9.59
CA SER A 52 -1.36 4.48 9.25
C SER A 52 0.07 4.36 8.72
N ARG A 53 0.66 3.16 8.63
CA ARG A 53 1.96 2.95 7.96
C ARG A 53 1.83 2.27 6.60
N ARG A 54 0.81 2.63 5.82
CA ARG A 54 0.61 2.09 4.48
C ARG A 54 1.19 3.02 3.44
N VAL A 55 2.12 2.49 2.65
CA VAL A 55 2.55 3.11 1.40
C VAL A 55 1.47 2.81 0.36
N SER A 56 1.00 3.83 -0.33
CA SER A 56 0.05 3.72 -1.43
C SER A 56 0.56 4.54 -2.61
N TRP A 57 0.26 4.10 -3.81
CA TRP A 57 0.85 4.64 -5.02
C TRP A 57 -0.24 5.19 -5.93
N ARG A 58 -0.02 6.41 -6.38
CA ARG A 58 -0.78 7.02 -7.46
C ARG A 58 0.17 7.33 -8.60
N LEU A 59 -0.23 6.97 -9.81
CA LEU A 59 0.50 7.28 -11.03
C LEU A 59 -0.39 8.19 -11.86
N ASP A 60 0.10 9.39 -12.11
CA ASP A 60 -0.49 10.34 -13.05
C ASP A 60 0.51 10.57 -14.18
N GLY A 61 0.05 11.01 -15.35
CA GLY A 61 0.97 11.19 -16.46
C GLY A 61 0.40 11.89 -17.66
N ARG A 62 1.28 12.49 -18.44
CA ARG A 62 0.98 13.16 -19.71
C ARG A 62 1.83 12.56 -20.81
N SER A 63 1.29 12.47 -22.02
CA SER A 63 2.02 12.05 -23.20
C SER A 63 1.91 13.08 -24.29
N TRP A 64 2.96 13.15 -25.12
CA TRP A 64 2.99 13.99 -26.31
C TRP A 64 3.66 13.25 -27.45
N LEU A 65 3.33 13.67 -28.67
CA LEU A 65 4.00 13.20 -29.87
C LEU A 65 5.39 13.85 -29.91
N VAL A 66 6.41 13.05 -30.21
CA VAL A 66 7.74 13.57 -30.46
C VAL A 66 7.84 13.80 -31.96
N ASP A 67 7.74 15.06 -32.37
CA ASP A 67 8.00 15.43 -33.76
C ASP A 67 9.49 15.24 -34.05
N GLY A 68 9.79 14.37 -35.00
CA GLY A 68 11.11 14.29 -35.62
C GLY A 68 11.75 12.90 -35.61
N ARG A 69 11.68 12.26 -36.79
CA ARG A 69 12.43 11.08 -37.23
C ARG A 69 12.00 9.75 -36.60
N SER A 70 10.87 9.24 -37.10
CA SER A 70 10.71 7.81 -37.29
C SER A 70 11.95 7.27 -38.00
N ARG A 71 12.81 6.54 -37.28
CA ARG A 71 13.86 5.74 -37.92
C ARG A 71 13.14 4.56 -38.55
N PRO A 72 13.15 4.40 -39.88
CA PRO A 72 12.53 3.23 -40.50
C PRO A 72 13.23 1.99 -39.94
N VAL A 73 12.46 1.09 -39.34
CA VAL A 73 12.93 -0.26 -39.03
C VAL A 73 12.69 -1.08 -40.29
N PRO A 74 13.73 -1.63 -40.94
CA PRO A 74 13.54 -2.57 -42.03
C PRO A 74 12.85 -3.81 -41.46
N ASP A 75 11.71 -4.21 -42.01
CA ASP A 75 11.26 -5.60 -41.88
C ASP A 75 12.08 -6.47 -42.86
N ASP A 76 12.20 -7.77 -42.60
CA ASP A 76 12.97 -8.75 -43.39
C ASP A 76 12.63 -8.78 -44.90
N ARG A 77 11.56 -8.10 -45.33
CA ARG A 77 11.12 -7.91 -46.72
C ARG A 77 11.41 -6.52 -47.30
N GLY A 78 12.20 -5.69 -46.61
CA GLY A 78 12.59 -4.35 -47.10
C GLY A 78 11.45 -3.32 -47.10
N ARG A 79 10.32 -3.61 -46.45
CA ARG A 79 9.19 -2.68 -46.35
C ARG A 79 9.43 -1.71 -45.20
N THR A 80 9.57 -0.42 -45.50
CA THR A 80 9.53 0.65 -44.50
C THR A 80 8.09 0.85 -44.04
N THR A 81 7.71 0.19 -42.96
CA THR A 81 6.48 0.58 -42.25
C THR A 81 6.75 1.95 -41.62
N SER A 82 5.87 2.91 -41.87
CA SER A 82 5.77 4.10 -41.03
C SER A 82 5.30 3.63 -39.65
N SER A 83 6.24 3.12 -38.86
CA SER A 83 6.06 2.81 -37.45
C SER A 83 5.48 4.06 -36.79
N GLY A 84 4.39 3.88 -36.04
CA GLY A 84 3.61 4.95 -35.43
C GLY A 84 4.48 6.04 -34.82
N MET A 85 3.98 7.28 -34.83
CA MET A 85 4.70 8.43 -34.29
C MET A 85 5.22 8.11 -32.89
N ALA A 86 6.54 8.25 -32.72
CA ALA A 86 7.17 8.04 -31.43
C ALA A 86 6.50 8.94 -30.39
N ARG A 87 6.11 8.35 -29.26
CA ARG A 87 5.45 9.06 -28.17
C ARG A 87 6.32 9.05 -26.94
N ARG A 88 6.46 10.23 -26.35
CA ARG A 88 7.10 10.41 -25.05
C ARG A 88 6.00 10.61 -24.01
N ALA A 89 6.19 10.00 -22.84
CA ALA A 89 5.38 10.30 -21.68
C ALA A 89 6.22 10.69 -20.48
N GLU A 90 5.65 11.60 -19.72
CA GLU A 90 6.10 11.97 -18.41
C GLU A 90 5.06 11.53 -17.40
N LEU A 91 5.50 10.71 -16.45
CA LEU A 91 4.67 10.16 -15.40
C LEU A 91 5.18 10.66 -14.05
N SER A 92 4.26 10.94 -13.14
CA SER A 92 4.54 11.24 -11.75
C SER A 92 4.02 10.11 -10.88
N LEU A 93 4.92 9.42 -10.21
CA LEU A 93 4.58 8.38 -9.23
C LEU A 93 4.61 9.00 -7.83
N THR A 94 3.43 9.20 -7.26
CA THR A 94 3.23 9.87 -5.97
C THR A 94 2.95 8.85 -4.88
N ASN A 95 3.59 9.01 -3.72
CA ASN A 95 3.24 8.27 -2.51
C ASN A 95 2.04 8.93 -1.82
N THR A 96 0.83 8.44 -2.10
CA THR A 96 -0.40 8.91 -1.46
C THR A 96 -0.71 8.18 -0.16
N GLY A 97 0.20 7.32 0.28
CA GLY A 97 0.11 6.65 1.57
C GLY A 97 0.50 7.58 2.71
N THR A 98 0.37 7.07 3.93
CA THR A 98 0.79 7.75 5.15
C THR A 98 2.15 7.25 5.66
N GLY A 99 2.69 6.20 5.04
CA GLY A 99 4.01 5.66 5.33
C GLY A 99 5.09 6.11 4.34
N THR A 100 6.32 6.25 4.80
CA THR A 100 7.50 6.54 3.97
C THR A 100 7.94 5.30 3.18
N ALA A 101 8.24 5.47 1.90
CA ALA A 101 8.84 4.44 1.07
C ALA A 101 10.37 4.60 1.07
N PHE A 102 11.10 3.54 1.44
CA PHE A 102 12.56 3.53 1.44
C PHE A 102 13.09 2.72 0.25
N GLY A 103 14.15 3.17 -0.40
CA GLY A 103 14.76 2.50 -1.55
C GLY A 103 13.72 2.13 -2.61
N LEU A 104 12.97 3.14 -3.07
CA LEU A 104 11.93 2.97 -4.08
C LEU A 104 12.60 2.62 -5.40
N GLU A 105 12.38 1.40 -5.87
CA GLU A 105 12.71 0.99 -7.21
C GLU A 105 11.47 0.97 -8.10
N THR A 106 11.60 1.57 -9.27
CA THR A 106 10.58 1.52 -10.29
C THR A 106 11.00 0.58 -11.40
N ILE A 107 10.25 -0.51 -11.59
CA ILE A 107 10.45 -1.44 -12.71
C ILE A 107 9.43 -1.11 -13.80
N ARG A 108 9.92 -0.95 -15.03
CA ARG A 108 9.11 -0.70 -16.22
C ARG A 108 9.25 -1.82 -17.24
N CYS A 109 8.18 -2.11 -17.98
CA CYS A 109 8.26 -2.89 -19.22
C CYS A 109 8.46 -1.92 -20.40
N VAL A 110 9.36 -2.27 -21.32
CA VAL A 110 9.76 -1.41 -22.45
C VAL A 110 8.74 -1.46 -23.60
N GLY A 111 7.73 -2.35 -23.53
CA GLY A 111 6.57 -2.35 -24.44
C GLY A 111 6.83 -2.94 -25.85
N ASP A 112 8.09 -3.27 -26.11
CA ASP A 112 8.71 -3.85 -27.31
C ASP A 112 9.03 -5.36 -27.15
N GLY A 113 8.71 -5.97 -26.00
CA GLY A 113 9.08 -7.36 -25.70
C GLY A 113 10.43 -7.49 -24.97
N SER A 114 11.17 -6.40 -24.79
CA SER A 114 12.43 -6.39 -24.05
C SER A 114 12.23 -6.64 -22.56
N ALA A 115 13.30 -7.13 -21.91
CA ALA A 115 13.31 -7.40 -20.48
C ALA A 115 12.95 -6.13 -19.65
N PRO A 116 12.20 -6.26 -18.55
CA PRO A 116 11.87 -5.13 -17.70
C PRO A 116 13.12 -4.44 -17.15
N GLN A 117 13.20 -3.12 -17.29
CA GLN A 117 14.33 -2.32 -16.82
C GLN A 117 14.03 -1.66 -15.48
N ARG A 118 15.07 -1.53 -14.64
CA ARG A 118 15.04 -0.64 -13.47
C ARG A 118 15.25 0.79 -13.96
N PHE A 119 14.36 1.68 -13.59
CA PHE A 119 14.32 3.04 -14.13
C PHE A 119 14.73 4.11 -13.12
N ALA A 120 14.39 3.95 -11.84
CA ALA A 120 14.75 4.91 -10.80
C ALA A 120 14.94 4.18 -9.47
N GLU A 121 15.99 4.56 -8.74
CA GLU A 121 16.17 4.26 -7.31
C GLU A 121 16.10 5.59 -6.54
N VAL A 122 15.06 5.76 -5.73
CA VAL A 122 14.93 6.90 -4.83
C VAL A 122 15.22 6.43 -3.41
N PRO A 123 16.18 7.03 -2.68
CA PRO A 123 16.55 6.57 -1.34
C PRO A 123 15.37 6.60 -0.36
N VAL A 124 14.58 7.67 -0.39
CA VAL A 124 13.42 7.89 0.48
C VAL A 124 12.37 8.70 -0.28
N LEU A 125 11.10 8.30 -0.20
CA LEU A 125 9.96 9.04 -0.70
C LEU A 125 8.89 9.14 0.40
N ARG A 126 8.69 10.36 0.92
CA ARG A 126 7.74 10.65 2.00
C ARG A 126 6.30 10.70 1.49
N PRO A 127 5.30 10.61 2.38
CA PRO A 127 3.91 10.90 2.04
C PRO A 127 3.76 12.23 1.30
N GLY A 128 3.04 12.23 0.18
CA GLY A 128 2.82 13.41 -0.67
C GLY A 128 3.94 13.71 -1.67
N GLU A 129 5.14 13.12 -1.50
CA GLU A 129 6.22 13.30 -2.47
C GLU A 129 6.02 12.42 -3.71
N SER A 130 6.60 12.88 -4.82
CA SER A 130 6.51 12.21 -6.11
C SER A 130 7.86 12.07 -6.78
N VAL A 131 8.00 11.03 -7.59
CA VAL A 131 9.15 10.83 -8.47
C VAL A 131 8.72 10.95 -9.93
N ARG A 132 9.49 11.72 -10.69
CA ARG A 132 9.28 11.92 -12.12
C ARG A 132 9.88 10.76 -12.90
N ILE A 133 9.10 10.21 -13.83
CA ILE A 133 9.48 9.10 -14.71
C ILE A 133 9.24 9.52 -16.14
N VAL A 134 10.30 9.58 -16.95
CA VAL A 134 10.21 9.90 -18.38
C VAL A 134 10.42 8.61 -19.18
N MET A 135 9.55 8.34 -20.14
CA MET A 135 9.68 7.18 -21.00
C MET A 135 9.36 7.51 -22.45
N ASP A 136 10.16 6.91 -23.33
CA ASP A 136 9.94 6.90 -24.77
C ASP A 136 9.35 5.55 -25.15
N LEU A 137 8.25 5.58 -25.91
CA LEU A 137 7.64 4.38 -26.46
C LEU A 137 7.46 4.53 -27.97
N ALA A 138 7.68 3.41 -28.65
CA ALA A 138 7.63 3.34 -30.10
C ALA A 138 6.22 3.56 -30.67
N ASP A 139 5.16 3.16 -29.96
CA ASP A 139 3.78 3.24 -30.47
C ASP A 139 2.73 3.27 -29.35
N GLU A 140 1.50 3.66 -29.67
CA GLU A 140 0.39 3.77 -28.73
C GLU A 140 -0.04 2.41 -28.14
N ARG A 141 0.04 1.34 -28.95
CA ARG A 141 -0.23 -0.03 -28.49
C ARG A 141 0.77 -0.49 -27.43
N ALA A 142 1.97 0.10 -27.39
CA ALA A 142 2.94 -0.18 -26.34
C ALA A 142 2.44 0.30 -24.97
N TRP A 143 1.72 1.44 -24.88
CA TRP A 143 1.17 1.96 -23.61
C TRP A 143 0.25 0.97 -22.91
N GLN A 144 -0.54 0.21 -23.68
CA GLN A 144 -1.49 -0.78 -23.14
C GLN A 144 -0.77 -1.96 -22.48
N ARG A 145 0.39 -2.33 -23.02
CA ARG A 145 1.22 -3.43 -22.52
C ARG A 145 2.16 -2.97 -21.40
N CYS A 146 2.52 -1.69 -21.37
CA CYS A 146 3.39 -1.10 -20.36
C CYS A 146 2.75 -1.03 -18.96
N TRP A 147 3.58 -1.35 -17.96
CA TRP A 147 3.24 -1.24 -16.56
C TRP A 147 4.44 -0.74 -15.77
N ILE A 148 4.14 -0.06 -14.67
CA ILE A 148 5.10 0.33 -13.65
C ILE A 148 4.82 -0.48 -12.39
N ARG A 149 5.88 -0.99 -11.76
CA ARG A 149 5.77 -1.65 -10.46
C ARG A 149 6.74 -1.00 -9.47
N PRO A 150 6.22 -0.25 -8.49
CA PRO A 150 7.04 0.21 -7.39
C PRO A 150 7.41 -0.96 -6.47
N ARG A 151 8.64 -0.94 -6.00
CA ARG A 151 9.15 -1.81 -4.94
C ARG A 151 9.80 -0.92 -3.90
N CYS A 152 9.47 -1.10 -2.63
CA CYS A 152 10.12 -0.35 -1.57
C CYS A 152 10.51 -1.27 -0.42
N ARG A 153 11.49 -0.83 0.35
CA ARG A 153 11.93 -1.47 1.58
C ARG A 153 10.96 -1.09 2.70
N PRO A 154 10.67 -2.01 3.64
CA PRO A 154 9.78 -1.75 4.77
C PRO A 154 10.41 -0.81 5.81
N SER A 155 11.73 -0.65 5.82
CA SER A 155 12.45 0.22 6.75
C SER A 155 13.80 0.63 6.15
N HIS A 156 14.36 1.78 6.57
CA HIS A 156 15.67 2.24 6.09
C HIS A 156 16.83 1.28 6.47
N ARG A 157 16.69 0.51 7.55
CA ARG A 157 17.77 -0.35 8.10
C ARG A 157 17.88 -1.74 7.45
N ARG A 158 16.89 -2.19 6.67
CA ARG A 158 16.91 -3.51 6.03
C ARG A 158 17.31 -3.36 4.56
N PHE A 159 18.52 -3.81 4.21
CA PHE A 159 19.12 -3.49 2.91
C PHE A 159 18.61 -4.31 1.73
N ASP A 160 18.45 -5.65 1.80
CA ASP A 160 18.22 -6.40 0.55
C ASP A 160 17.17 -7.52 0.48
N SER A 161 16.81 -8.24 1.55
CA SER A 161 15.98 -9.45 1.37
C SER A 161 14.46 -9.26 1.37
N SER A 162 13.92 -8.06 1.66
CA SER A 162 12.48 -7.88 1.96
C SER A 162 11.79 -6.71 1.25
N ARG A 163 12.16 -6.40 0.00
CA ARG A 163 11.47 -5.36 -0.77
C ARG A 163 10.00 -5.76 -1.00
N ARG A 164 9.08 -4.97 -0.46
CA ARG A 164 7.64 -5.16 -0.67
C ARG A 164 7.32 -4.82 -2.12
N ARG A 165 6.69 -5.78 -2.79
CA ARG A 165 6.26 -5.64 -4.17
C ARG A 165 4.82 -5.16 -4.19
N PHE A 166 4.57 -4.01 -4.80
CA PHE A 166 3.21 -3.50 -4.97
C PHE A 166 2.57 -4.05 -6.25
N ALA A 167 1.28 -3.77 -6.41
CA ALA A 167 0.55 -4.09 -7.62
C ALA A 167 1.18 -3.39 -8.84
N ARG A 168 1.04 -4.01 -10.02
CA ARG A 168 1.42 -3.38 -11.29
C ARG A 168 0.41 -2.29 -11.61
N ILE A 169 0.90 -1.08 -11.87
CA ILE A 169 0.08 0.06 -12.30
C ILE A 169 0.23 0.17 -13.81
N ARG A 170 -0.88 0.05 -14.55
CA ARG A 170 -0.90 0.17 -16.02
C ARG A 170 -0.66 1.61 -16.42
N VAL A 171 0.27 1.84 -17.34
CA VAL A 171 0.61 3.21 -17.79
C VAL A 171 -0.55 3.82 -18.57
N ALA A 172 -1.19 3.05 -19.46
CA ALA A 172 -2.38 3.51 -20.19
C ALA A 172 -3.48 4.07 -19.28
N ARG A 173 -3.70 3.47 -18.10
CA ARG A 173 -4.69 3.94 -17.12
C ARG A 173 -4.31 5.30 -16.51
N ALA A 174 -3.01 5.54 -16.30
CA ALA A 174 -2.53 6.81 -15.76
C ALA A 174 -2.65 7.94 -16.80
N LEU A 175 -2.36 7.64 -18.07
CA LEU A 175 -2.46 8.60 -19.17
C LEU A 175 -3.91 8.96 -19.50
N ALA A 176 -4.83 7.99 -19.48
CA ALA A 176 -6.25 8.21 -19.80
C ALA A 176 -6.98 9.15 -18.82
N ARG A 177 -6.49 9.30 -17.58
CA ARG A 177 -7.11 10.22 -16.59
C ARG A 177 -6.71 11.68 -16.80
N THR A 178 -5.52 11.91 -17.37
CA THR A 178 -4.96 13.28 -17.50
C THR A 178 -5.40 13.93 -18.80
N SER A 179 -5.73 13.16 -19.84
CA SER A 179 -6.30 13.67 -21.10
C SER A 179 -7.66 14.34 -20.94
N GLN A 180 -8.32 14.19 -19.78
CA GLN A 180 -9.62 14.80 -19.49
C GLN A 180 -9.57 16.19 -18.81
N ARG A 181 -8.39 16.72 -18.44
CA ARG A 181 -8.29 18.08 -17.85
C ARG A 181 -7.25 18.93 -18.56
N VAL A 182 -7.62 19.45 -19.72
CA VAL A 182 -7.25 20.80 -20.13
C VAL A 182 -8.54 21.45 -20.62
N PRO A 183 -9.25 22.23 -19.79
CA PRO A 183 -10.19 23.19 -20.33
C PRO A 183 -9.38 24.13 -21.23
N ALA A 184 -9.79 24.26 -22.48
CA ALA A 184 -9.30 25.33 -23.34
C ALA A 184 -9.75 26.66 -22.72
N GLY A 185 -8.80 27.52 -22.34
CA GLY A 185 -9.01 28.83 -21.73
C GLY A 185 -8.12 28.98 -20.49
N THR A 186 -7.17 29.90 -20.43
CA THR A 186 -7.19 31.28 -20.95
C THR A 186 -5.74 31.73 -21.15
N LEU A 187 -5.49 32.43 -22.26
CA LEU A 187 -4.34 33.32 -22.44
C LEU A 187 -4.37 34.45 -21.40
#